data_AF-A0A9D4IKE8-F1
#
_entry.id   AF-A0A9D4IKE8-F1
#
_cell.length_a   1.000
_cell.length_b   1.000
_cell.length_c   1.000
_cell.angle_alpha   90.00
_cell.angle_beta   90.00
_cell.angle_gamma   90.00
#
_symmetry.space_group_name_H-M   'P 1'
#
loop_
_entity.id
_entity.type
_entity.pdbx_description
1 polymer ?
#
loop_
_entity_poly.entity_id
_entity_poly.type
_entity_poly.pdbx_seq_one_letter_code
_entity_poly.pdbx_strand_id
1 'polypeptide(L)'
;MEEALTGFNKHLISHNHVIGELGSANQRLDQAIIDQIHVLVSDGARRTDEVIRAVNSFVQQQFPTASRLNPRYYPSRKIIRNHI
;
A
#
# COMPACT_ATOMS: atom_id res chain seq x y z
N MET A 1 1.09 -12.17 -43.39
CA MET A 1 2.19 -11.86 -42.47
C MET A 1 2.07 -10.38 -42.17
N GLU A 2 1.24 -10.00 -41.22
CA GLU A 2 1.35 -10.14 -39.76
C GLU A 2 1.56 -8.72 -39.21
N GLU A 3 0.60 -8.35 -38.38
CA GLU A 3 0.39 -7.06 -37.74
C GLU A 3 1.41 -6.83 -36.62
N ALA A 4 1.71 -5.56 -36.33
CA ALA A 4 1.67 -4.99 -34.97
C ALA A 4 2.53 -3.71 -34.89
N LEU A 5 2.01 -2.62 -35.46
CA LEU A 5 2.34 -1.27 -35.00
C LEU A 5 1.46 -0.97 -33.79
N THR A 6 1.89 -1.41 -32.59
CA THR A 6 1.19 -1.06 -31.36
C THR A 6 2.17 -0.61 -30.30
N GLY A 7 2.05 0.66 -29.91
CA GLY A 7 2.20 1.03 -28.50
C GLY A 7 3.52 1.65 -28.09
N PHE A 8 3.90 2.76 -28.71
CA PHE A 8 4.69 3.80 -28.05
C PHE A 8 3.88 4.36 -26.86
N ASN A 9 4.16 3.88 -25.64
CA ASN A 9 4.02 4.64 -24.39
C ASN A 9 4.56 3.85 -23.20
N LYS A 10 5.89 3.70 -23.14
CA LYS A 10 6.56 3.47 -21.85
C LYS A 10 6.64 4.83 -21.17
N HIS A 11 5.53 5.26 -20.58
CA HIS A 11 5.50 6.49 -19.82
C HIS A 11 6.43 6.32 -18.62
N LEU A 12 7.54 7.02 -18.71
CA LEU A 12 8.39 7.48 -17.62
C LEU A 12 7.52 7.89 -16.43
N ILE A 13 7.51 7.07 -15.38
CA ILE A 13 7.28 7.56 -14.02
C ILE A 13 8.47 7.07 -13.20
N SER A 14 9.60 7.72 -13.46
CA SER A 14 10.60 7.97 -12.43
C SER A 14 9.93 8.87 -11.41
N HIS A 15 9.40 8.29 -10.33
CA HIS A 15 9.11 9.03 -9.11
C HIS A 15 9.80 8.29 -7.96
N ASN A 16 10.98 8.81 -7.65
CA ASN A 16 11.58 8.76 -6.32
C ASN A 16 10.49 8.87 -5.24
N HIS A 17 10.14 7.75 -4.62
CA HIS A 17 9.60 7.77 -3.27
C HIS A 17 10.47 6.87 -2.39
N VAL A 18 11.74 7.25 -2.28
CA VAL A 18 12.68 6.78 -1.25
C VAL A 18 12.42 7.59 0.05
N ILE A 19 11.15 7.72 0.45
CA ILE A 19 10.74 8.34 1.73
C ILE A 19 9.79 7.38 2.45
N GLY A 20 10.22 6.13 2.58
CA GLY A 20 9.65 5.17 3.52
C GLY A 20 10.73 4.46 4.34
N GLU A 21 12.00 4.67 4.00
CA GLU A 21 13.13 4.24 4.81
C GLU A 21 13.39 5.30 5.87
N LEU A 22 13.62 4.84 7.10
CA LEU A 22 13.95 5.60 8.31
C LEU A 22 12.73 6.07 9.13
N GLY A 23 12.25 5.21 10.03
CA GLY A 23 11.76 5.76 11.30
C GLY A 23 10.69 5.02 12.09
N SER A 24 10.27 3.80 11.75
CA SER A 24 9.44 3.01 12.68
C SER A 24 9.87 1.55 12.71
N ALA A 25 11.02 1.37 13.34
CA ALA A 25 11.52 0.10 13.79
C ALA A 25 10.46 -0.72 14.55
N ASN A 26 10.44 -2.02 14.22
CA ASN A 26 9.96 -3.15 15.03
C ASN A 26 8.47 -3.57 14.99
N GLN A 27 7.78 -3.41 13.86
CA GLN A 27 6.77 -4.40 13.46
C GLN A 27 6.94 -4.71 11.97
N ARG A 28 7.29 -5.97 11.66
CA ARG A 28 7.29 -6.47 10.28
C ARG A 28 5.84 -6.56 9.83
N LEU A 29 5.30 -5.45 9.32
CA LEU A 29 4.07 -5.48 8.55
C LEU A 29 4.24 -6.42 7.37
N ASP A 30 3.15 -7.03 6.96
CA ASP A 30 3.17 -7.80 5.73
C ASP A 30 3.35 -6.85 4.53
N GLN A 31 4.19 -7.25 3.58
CA GLN A 31 4.55 -6.40 2.45
C GLN A 31 3.32 -6.02 1.63
N ALA A 32 2.36 -6.94 1.46
CA ALA A 32 1.12 -6.67 0.75
C ALA A 32 0.28 -5.54 1.37
N ILE A 33 0.38 -5.36 2.70
CA ILE A 33 -0.31 -4.30 3.42
C ILE A 33 0.36 -2.95 3.19
N ILE A 34 1.70 -2.94 3.21
CA ILE A 34 2.48 -1.73 2.90
C ILE A 34 2.20 -1.28 1.47
N ASP A 35 2.25 -2.21 0.51
CA ASP A 35 1.99 -1.92 -0.90
C ASP A 35 0.57 -1.37 -1.09
N GLN A 36 -0.43 -1.96 -0.41
CA GLN A 36 -1.80 -1.46 -0.46
C GLN A 36 -1.93 -0.03 0.11
N ILE A 37 -1.22 0.29 1.20
CA ILE A 37 -1.19 1.65 1.74
C ILE A 37 -0.60 2.62 0.71
N HIS A 38 0.52 2.28 0.07
CA HIS A 38 1.15 3.14 -0.93
C HIS A 38 0.28 3.32 -2.18
N VAL A 39 -0.46 2.30 -2.61
CA VAL A 39 -1.44 2.42 -3.71
C VAL A 39 -2.52 3.43 -3.34
N LEU A 40 -3.11 3.32 -2.15
CA LEU A 40 -4.16 4.24 -1.69
C LEU A 40 -3.66 5.68 -1.58
N VAL A 41 -2.44 5.88 -1.07
CA VAL A 41 -1.82 7.21 -0.96
C VAL A 41 -1.52 7.79 -2.33
N SER A 42 -1.04 6.97 -3.27
CA SER A 42 -0.79 7.38 -4.66
C SER A 42 -2.08 7.75 -5.40
N ASP A 43 -3.19 7.08 -5.09
CA ASP A 43 -4.54 7.39 -5.59
C ASP A 43 -5.15 8.67 -4.96
N GLY A 44 -4.46 9.26 -3.98
CA GLY A 44 -4.84 10.53 -3.37
C GLY A 44 -5.53 10.43 -2.01
N ALA A 45 -5.54 9.25 -1.37
CA ALA A 45 -6.05 9.11 -0.01
C ALA A 45 -5.17 9.88 0.98
N ARG A 46 -5.70 10.98 1.55
CA ARG A 46 -4.98 11.83 2.53
C ARG A 46 -5.41 11.57 3.97
N ARG A 47 -6.55 10.89 4.19
CA ARG A 47 -7.13 10.69 5.51
C ARG A 47 -6.75 9.31 6.05
N THR A 48 -6.12 9.28 7.23
CA THR A 48 -5.72 8.03 7.89
C THR A 48 -6.89 7.06 8.09
N ASP A 49 -8.07 7.55 8.47
CA ASP A 49 -9.26 6.70 8.67
C ASP A 49 -9.76 6.03 7.38
N GLU A 50 -9.59 6.70 6.25
CA GLU A 50 -9.97 6.16 4.93
C GLU A 50 -9.03 5.02 4.54
N VAL A 51 -7.73 5.24 4.67
CA VAL A 51 -6.70 4.22 4.41
C VAL A 51 -6.89 3.02 5.34
N ILE A 52 -7.19 3.21 6.62
CA ILE A 52 -7.49 2.11 7.56
C ILE A 52 -8.68 1.28 7.09
N ARG A 53 -9.78 1.92 6.67
CA ARG A 53 -10.97 1.20 6.21
C ARG A 53 -10.65 0.38 4.96
N ALA A 54 -9.94 0.96 4.00
CA ALA A 54 -9.55 0.28 2.77
C ALA A 54 -8.58 -0.89 3.03
N VAL A 55 -7.56 -0.69 3.87
CA VAL A 55 -6.63 -1.75 4.29
C VAL A 55 -7.38 -2.87 5.02
N ASN A 56 -8.33 -2.55 5.92
CA ASN A 56 -9.12 -3.56 6.61
C ASN A 56 -9.96 -4.41 5.65
N SER A 57 -10.56 -3.78 4.64
CA SER A 57 -11.30 -4.50 3.58
C SER A 57 -10.37 -5.39 2.77
N PHE A 58 -9.19 -4.89 2.40
CA PHE A 58 -8.16 -5.66 1.71
C PHE A 58 -7.70 -6.87 2.51
N VAL A 59 -7.44 -6.71 3.82
CA VAL A 59 -7.05 -7.82 4.71
C VAL A 59 -8.15 -8.87 4.78
N GLN A 60 -9.42 -8.47 4.89
CA GLN A 60 -10.52 -9.43 4.95
C GLN A 60 -10.68 -10.24 3.66
N GLN A 61 -10.30 -9.66 2.51
CA GLN A 61 -10.36 -10.33 1.21
C GLN A 61 -9.14 -11.25 0.97
N GLN A 62 -7.93 -10.77 1.25
CA GLN A 62 -6.68 -11.48 0.94
C GLN A 62 -6.23 -12.43 2.07
N PHE A 63 -6.57 -12.10 3.31
CA PHE A 63 -6.19 -12.85 4.51
C PHE A 63 -7.42 -13.11 5.39
N PRO A 64 -8.42 -13.88 4.93
CA PRO A 64 -9.69 -14.07 5.64
C PRO A 64 -9.53 -14.73 7.01
N THR A 65 -8.42 -15.42 7.25
CA THR A 65 -8.08 -16.07 8.53
C THR A 65 -7.23 -15.20 9.46
N ALA A 66 -6.81 -14.01 9.02
CA ALA A 66 -5.99 -13.13 9.84
C ALA A 66 -6.81 -12.55 11.00
N SER A 67 -6.29 -12.72 12.22
CA SER A 67 -6.89 -12.10 13.41
C SER A 67 -6.76 -10.57 13.34
N ARG A 68 -7.85 -9.87 13.67
CA ARG A 68 -7.88 -8.40 13.81
C ARG A 68 -6.91 -7.86 14.85
N LEU A 69 -6.48 -8.70 15.78
CA LEU A 69 -5.50 -8.34 16.80
C LEU A 69 -4.06 -8.50 16.30
N ASN A 70 -3.85 -9.06 15.11
CA ASN A 70 -2.52 -9.27 14.55
C ASN A 70 -2.01 -7.97 13.91
N PRO A 71 -1.02 -7.29 14.55
CA PRO A 71 -0.53 -6.02 14.06
C PRO A 71 0.26 -6.13 12.75
N ARG A 72 0.60 -7.35 12.30
CA ARG A 72 1.22 -7.59 10.99
C ARG A 72 0.29 -7.26 9.83
N TYR A 73 -1.02 -7.46 10.01
CA TYR A 73 -2.03 -7.24 8.97
C TYR A 73 -2.89 -6.02 9.26
N TYR A 74 -3.06 -5.68 10.54
CA TYR A 74 -3.88 -4.56 11.00
C TYR A 74 -2.99 -3.45 11.58
N PRO A 75 -2.40 -2.59 10.73
CA PRO A 75 -1.53 -1.51 11.17
C PRO A 75 -2.28 -0.48 12.02
N SER A 76 -1.60 0.06 13.02
CA SER A 76 -2.14 1.13 13.84
C SER A 76 -2.24 2.45 13.07
N ARG A 77 -3.11 3.35 13.53
CA ARG A 77 -3.23 4.74 13.02
C ARG A 77 -1.88 5.46 12.90
N LYS A 78 -0.99 5.25 13.87
CA LYS A 78 0.35 5.86 13.88
C LYS A 78 1.19 5.36 12.71
N ILE A 79 1.14 4.06 12.43
CA ILE A 79 1.88 3.46 11.32
C ILE A 79 1.32 4.00 9.99
N ILE A 80 0.00 3.94 9.79
CA ILE A 80 -0.61 4.45 8.56
C ILE A 80 -0.25 5.93 8.33
N ARG A 81 -0.32 6.78 9.37
CA ARG A 81 0.06 8.20 9.25
C ARG A 81 1.52 8.40 8.84
N ASN A 82 2.44 7.51 9.22
CA ASN A 82 3.83 7.60 8.77
C ASN A 82 4.02 7.23 7.29
N HIS A 83 3.06 6.54 6.68
CA HIS A 83 3.10 6.11 5.27
C HIS A 83 2.26 7.02 4.33
N ILE A 84 1.47 7.95 4.87
CA ILE A 84 0.73 8.99 4.10
C ILE A 84 1.61 10.23 4.00
#